data_AF-A0A2N2FAI8-F1
#
_entry.id   AF-A0A2N2FAI8-F1
#
_cell.length_a   1.000
_cell.length_b   1.000
_cell.length_c   1.000
_cell.angle_alpha   90.00
_cell.angle_beta   90.00
_cell.angle_gamma   90.00
#
_symmetry.space_group_name_H-M   'P 1'
#
loop_
_entity.id
_entity.type
_entity.pdbx_description
1 polymer ?
#
loop_
_entity_poly.entity_id
_entity_poly.type
_entity_poly.pdbx_seq_one_letter_code
_entity_poly.pdbx_strand_id
1 'polypeptide(L)'
;MAACVYISYADEFKDETGRLVRINSVPRRIVSLAPGITETLYALGLESRIVGVTTFCDWPVAARSKPRIGGFTNPSIEKIVALKPDLILATADGNRRETILQLERLGLPVYVTNPSDTRGVLKSILHIGEIPRQEKNAGKLVVTLQKRLDRVTAQTRHKNKPRVFFQLGLEPIVTAGGGTLINEVI
;
A
#
# COMPACT_ATOMS: atom_id res chain seq x y z
N MET A 1 -2.84 -14.83 -38.42
CA MET A 1 -2.95 -14.60 -36.96
C MET A 1 -1.57 -14.77 -36.36
N ALA A 2 -0.85 -13.69 -36.10
CA ALA A 2 0.44 -13.75 -35.42
C ALA A 2 0.20 -13.75 -33.90
N ALA A 3 0.49 -14.87 -33.25
CA ALA A 3 0.54 -14.94 -31.80
C ALA A 3 1.75 -14.11 -31.34
N CYS A 4 1.47 -12.93 -30.80
CA CYS A 4 2.49 -12.11 -30.16
C CYS A 4 2.88 -12.80 -28.84
N VAL A 5 4.03 -13.47 -28.84
CA VAL A 5 4.63 -14.05 -27.63
C VAL A 5 5.12 -12.88 -26.79
N TYR A 6 4.38 -12.52 -25.75
CA TYR A 6 4.87 -11.59 -24.72
C TYR A 6 5.96 -12.29 -23.93
N ILE A 7 7.21 -12.07 -24.32
CA ILE A 7 8.37 -12.38 -23.48
C ILE A 7 8.27 -11.44 -22.27
N SER A 8 7.75 -11.92 -21.13
CA SER A 8 7.78 -11.15 -19.89
C SER A 8 9.19 -11.22 -19.33
N TYR A 9 9.95 -10.14 -19.49
CA TYR A 9 11.17 -9.96 -18.70
C TYR A 9 10.77 -9.69 -17.25
N ALA A 10 11.53 -10.26 -16.31
CA ALA A 10 11.42 -9.89 -14.91
C ALA A 10 11.84 -8.42 -14.77
N ASP A 11 10.97 -7.61 -14.18
CA ASP A 11 11.25 -6.22 -13.87
C ASP A 11 11.88 -6.15 -12.46
N GLU A 12 12.95 -5.37 -12.31
CA GLU A 12 13.52 -5.05 -10.99
C GLU A 12 13.01 -3.68 -10.51
N PHE A 13 12.44 -3.66 -9.32
CA PHE A 13 11.97 -2.43 -8.68
C PHE A 13 12.78 -2.17 -7.42
N LYS A 14 13.07 -0.90 -7.14
CA LYS A 14 13.56 -0.48 -5.83
C LYS A 14 12.38 -0.04 -4.98
N ASP A 15 12.13 -0.72 -3.87
CA ASP A 15 11.06 -0.34 -2.96
C ASP A 15 11.39 0.92 -2.15
N GLU A 16 10.42 1.40 -1.37
CA GLU A 16 10.55 2.67 -0.62
C GLU A 16 11.42 2.53 0.64
N THR A 17 11.86 1.32 0.96
CA THR A 17 12.90 1.05 1.96
C THR A 17 14.29 0.89 1.34
N GLY A 18 14.39 0.99 0.01
CA GLY A 18 15.62 0.93 -0.76
C GLY A 18 16.04 -0.48 -1.18
N ARG A 19 15.20 -1.50 -0.97
CA ARG A 19 15.50 -2.90 -1.33
C ARG A 19 15.15 -3.16 -2.79
N LEU A 20 15.89 -4.06 -3.43
CA LEU A 20 15.57 -4.51 -4.78
C LEU A 20 14.58 -5.67 -4.71
N VAL A 21 13.51 -5.58 -5.50
CA VAL A 21 12.43 -6.55 -5.58
C VAL A 21 12.29 -6.97 -7.03
N ARG A 22 12.49 -8.26 -7.30
CA ARG A 22 12.32 -8.85 -8.64
C ARG A 22 10.88 -9.31 -8.82
N ILE A 23 10.22 -8.84 -9.87
CA ILE A 23 8.84 -9.19 -10.19
C ILE A 23 8.82 -9.78 -11.60
N ASN A 24 8.53 -11.07 -11.70
CA ASN A 24 8.76 -11.86 -12.92
C ASN A 24 7.80 -11.52 -14.08
N SER A 25 6.64 -10.96 -13.78
CA SER A 25 5.62 -10.59 -14.77
C SER A 25 4.63 -9.59 -14.18
N VAL A 26 3.77 -9.02 -15.03
CA VAL A 26 2.69 -8.11 -14.58
C VAL A 26 1.79 -8.83 -13.56
N PRO A 27 1.75 -8.40 -12.29
CA PRO A 27 1.06 -9.15 -11.24
C PRO A 27 -0.44 -9.33 -11.47
N ARG A 28 -0.92 -10.53 -11.19
CA ARG A 28 -2.31 -10.98 -11.32
C ARG A 28 -2.90 -11.50 -10.01
N ARG A 29 -2.06 -11.81 -9.02
CA ARG A 29 -2.43 -12.36 -7.71
C ARG A 29 -1.73 -11.58 -6.61
N ILE A 30 -2.35 -10.48 -6.22
CA ILE A 30 -1.81 -9.51 -5.27
C ILE A 30 -2.36 -9.80 -3.87
N VAL A 31 -1.46 -9.92 -2.90
CA VAL A 31 -1.81 -9.85 -1.46
C VAL A 31 -1.53 -8.44 -0.96
N SER A 32 -2.49 -7.85 -0.26
CA SER A 32 -2.36 -6.54 0.39
C SER A 32 -2.25 -6.70 1.91
N LEU A 33 -1.15 -6.21 2.48
CA LEU A 33 -0.87 -6.30 3.92
C LEU A 33 -1.27 -5.03 4.71
N ALA A 34 -1.98 -4.07 4.09
CA ALA A 34 -2.39 -2.84 4.76
C ALA A 34 -3.71 -2.27 4.20
N PRO A 35 -4.56 -1.60 5.03
CA PRO A 35 -5.77 -0.93 4.57
C PRO A 35 -5.53 0.07 3.44
N GLY A 36 -4.61 1.03 3.60
CA GLY A 36 -4.32 2.05 2.58
C GLY A 36 -3.81 1.47 1.25
N ILE A 37 -3.09 0.34 1.30
CA ILE A 37 -2.68 -0.40 0.10
C ILE A 37 -3.90 -1.03 -0.58
N THR A 38 -4.79 -1.67 0.18
CA THR A 38 -6.03 -2.24 -0.36
C THR A 38 -6.88 -1.17 -1.03
N GLU A 39 -7.10 -0.05 -0.38
CA GLU A 39 -7.86 1.08 -0.94
C GLU A 39 -7.23 1.61 -2.22
N THR A 40 -5.89 1.72 -2.27
CA THR A 40 -5.16 2.10 -3.48
C THR A 40 -5.43 1.10 -4.61
N LEU A 41 -5.29 -0.21 -4.36
CA LEU A 41 -5.55 -1.23 -5.39
C LEU A 41 -6.98 -1.15 -5.94
N TYR A 42 -7.99 -0.94 -5.09
CA TYR A 42 -9.36 -0.72 -5.54
C TYR A 42 -9.50 0.53 -6.38
N ALA A 43 -8.91 1.66 -5.96
CA ALA A 43 -8.95 2.91 -6.71
C ALA A 43 -8.25 2.83 -8.08
N LEU A 44 -7.31 1.89 -8.22
CA LEU A 44 -6.61 1.61 -9.49
C LEU A 44 -7.34 0.62 -10.40
N GLY A 45 -8.48 0.05 -9.97
CA GLY A 45 -9.22 -0.96 -10.73
C GLY A 45 -8.57 -2.35 -10.72
N LEU A 46 -7.86 -2.68 -9.63
CA LEU A 46 -7.14 -3.94 -9.45
C LEU A 46 -7.84 -4.93 -8.52
N GLU A 47 -9.11 -4.68 -8.18
CA GLU A 47 -9.87 -5.47 -7.22
C GLU A 47 -9.94 -6.95 -7.59
N SER A 48 -10.02 -7.29 -8.88
CA SER A 48 -10.03 -8.67 -9.37
C SER A 48 -8.71 -9.40 -9.16
N ARG A 49 -7.60 -8.66 -9.02
CA ARG A 49 -6.25 -9.21 -8.77
C ARG A 49 -5.96 -9.41 -7.29
N ILE A 50 -6.76 -8.84 -6.39
CA ILE A 50 -6.57 -9.00 -4.94
C ILE A 50 -7.03 -10.38 -4.52
N VAL A 51 -6.09 -11.21 -4.05
CA VAL A 51 -6.33 -12.60 -3.58
C VAL A 51 -6.31 -12.74 -2.07
N GLY A 52 -5.81 -11.74 -1.33
CA GLY A 52 -5.80 -11.76 0.12
C GLY A 52 -5.59 -10.38 0.72
N VAL A 53 -6.24 -10.13 1.85
CA VAL A 53 -6.18 -8.86 2.60
C VAL A 53 -6.09 -9.12 4.10
N THR A 54 -5.58 -8.16 4.86
CA THR A 54 -5.60 -8.24 6.33
C THR A 54 -7.02 -8.13 6.89
N THR A 55 -7.21 -8.46 8.16
CA THR A 55 -8.49 -8.33 8.88
C THR A 55 -8.98 -6.88 8.99
N PHE A 56 -8.10 -5.90 8.85
CA PHE A 56 -8.41 -4.48 8.96
C PHE A 56 -8.82 -3.85 7.62
N CYS A 57 -8.72 -4.56 6.50
CA CYS A 57 -9.11 -4.03 5.20
C CYS A 57 -10.62 -4.15 4.99
N ASP A 58 -11.38 -3.16 5.39
CA ASP A 58 -12.86 -3.21 5.36
C ASP A 58 -13.49 -2.15 4.43
N TRP A 59 -12.65 -1.31 3.83
CA TRP A 59 -13.00 -0.31 2.81
C TRP A 59 -12.21 -0.54 1.50
N PRO A 60 -12.83 -0.32 0.32
CA PRO A 60 -14.27 -0.20 0.12
C PRO A 60 -15.00 -1.44 0.63
N VAL A 61 -16.32 -1.37 0.85
CA VAL A 61 -17.11 -2.49 1.42
C VAL A 61 -16.86 -3.82 0.69
N ALA A 62 -16.61 -3.78 -0.62
CA ALA A 62 -16.24 -4.93 -1.42
C ALA A 62 -14.95 -5.65 -0.97
N ALA A 63 -14.03 -4.97 -0.27
CA ALA A 63 -12.83 -5.59 0.32
C ALA A 63 -13.19 -6.62 1.40
N ARG A 64 -14.39 -6.53 1.99
CA ARG A 64 -14.84 -7.46 3.03
C ARG A 64 -15.05 -8.89 2.55
N SER A 65 -15.27 -9.08 1.26
CA SER A 65 -15.42 -10.42 0.65
C SER A 65 -14.08 -11.10 0.35
N LYS A 66 -12.95 -10.40 0.48
CA LYS A 66 -11.63 -10.94 0.17
C LYS A 66 -11.14 -11.89 1.27
N PRO A 67 -10.39 -12.96 0.92
CA PRO A 67 -9.81 -13.87 1.91
C PRO A 67 -8.97 -13.14 2.96
N ARG A 68 -9.21 -13.47 4.24
CA ARG A 68 -8.50 -12.86 5.38
C ARG A 68 -7.23 -13.63 5.71
N ILE A 69 -6.10 -12.94 5.59
CA ILE A 69 -4.76 -13.51 5.81
C ILE A 69 -4.18 -13.18 7.20
N GLY A 70 -4.97 -12.64 8.13
CA GLY A 70 -4.52 -12.30 9.47
C GLY A 70 -4.40 -10.80 9.71
N GLY A 71 -3.69 -10.42 10.78
CA GLY A 71 -3.62 -9.03 11.25
C GLY A 71 -2.69 -8.14 10.43
N PHE A 72 -2.71 -6.85 10.74
CA PHE A 72 -1.84 -5.85 10.14
C PHE A 72 -0.36 -6.09 10.49
N THR A 73 -0.04 -6.33 11.76
CA THR A 73 1.34 -6.56 12.23
C THR A 73 1.75 -8.04 12.23
N ASN A 74 0.78 -8.96 12.22
CA ASN A 74 0.98 -10.40 12.28
C ASN A 74 0.08 -11.13 11.28
N PRO A 75 0.34 -11.02 9.96
CA PRO A 75 -0.32 -11.83 8.96
C PRO A 75 0.17 -13.29 9.03
N SER A 76 -0.70 -14.25 8.68
CA SER A 76 -0.34 -15.67 8.58
C SER A 76 0.39 -15.93 7.26
N ILE A 77 1.66 -16.32 7.40
CA ILE A 77 2.53 -16.70 6.28
C ILE A 77 1.94 -17.89 5.53
N GLU A 78 1.40 -18.88 6.23
CA GLU A 78 0.82 -20.09 5.64
C GLU A 78 -0.36 -19.75 4.73
N LYS A 79 -1.26 -18.88 5.21
CA LYS A 79 -2.39 -18.41 4.39
C LYS A 79 -1.93 -17.62 3.17
N ILE A 80 -0.91 -16.78 3.32
CA ILE A 80 -0.33 -16.02 2.19
C ILE A 80 0.23 -16.99 1.15
N VAL A 81 1.07 -17.94 1.55
CA VAL A 81 1.69 -18.92 0.65
C VAL A 81 0.62 -19.76 -0.06
N ALA A 82 -0.42 -20.20 0.65
CA ALA A 82 -1.51 -20.98 0.07
C ALA A 82 -2.27 -20.24 -1.04
N LEU A 83 -2.30 -18.90 -0.99
CA LEU A 83 -2.91 -18.07 -2.03
C LEU A 83 -2.03 -17.93 -3.28
N LYS A 84 -0.77 -18.39 -3.26
CA LYS A 84 0.18 -18.32 -4.38
C LYS A 84 0.23 -16.92 -5.02
N PRO A 85 0.55 -15.87 -4.24
CA PRO A 85 0.64 -14.52 -4.80
C PRO A 85 1.84 -14.39 -5.72
N ASP A 86 1.70 -13.54 -6.74
CA ASP A 86 2.80 -13.09 -7.60
C ASP A 86 3.28 -11.67 -7.25
N LEU A 87 2.64 -11.03 -6.27
CA LEU A 87 3.07 -9.79 -5.62
C LEU A 87 2.47 -9.70 -4.22
N ILE A 88 3.28 -9.29 -3.25
CA ILE A 88 2.83 -8.87 -1.92
C ILE A 88 3.17 -7.39 -1.75
N LEU A 89 2.15 -6.59 -1.43
CA LEU A 89 2.31 -5.19 -1.09
C LEU A 89 2.23 -5.00 0.42
N ALA A 90 3.27 -4.41 0.98
CA ALA A 90 3.44 -4.18 2.41
C ALA A 90 3.76 -2.70 2.72
N THR A 91 3.65 -2.31 3.98
CA THR A 91 4.02 -0.97 4.48
C THR A 91 4.98 -1.09 5.66
N ALA A 92 6.00 -0.24 5.68
CA ALA A 92 6.99 -0.18 6.76
C ALA A 92 6.40 0.28 8.10
N ASP A 93 5.28 1.01 8.08
CA ASP A 93 4.61 1.57 9.27
C ASP A 93 3.93 0.50 10.15
N GLY A 94 3.76 -0.74 9.65
CA GLY A 94 3.13 -1.78 10.45
C GLY A 94 3.44 -3.22 10.10
N ASN A 95 3.93 -3.52 8.90
CA ASN A 95 4.37 -4.88 8.59
C ASN A 95 5.80 -5.08 9.10
N ARG A 96 5.97 -5.99 10.06
CA ARG A 96 7.26 -6.29 10.68
C ARG A 96 8.30 -6.73 9.66
N ARG A 97 9.53 -6.22 9.78
CA ARG A 97 10.65 -6.56 8.88
C ARG A 97 10.90 -8.06 8.84
N GLU A 98 10.75 -8.75 9.97
CA GLU A 98 10.92 -10.20 10.08
C GLU A 98 9.91 -10.95 9.21
N THR A 99 8.65 -10.48 9.17
CA THR A 99 7.59 -11.04 8.32
C THR A 99 7.94 -10.83 6.84
N ILE A 100 8.43 -9.65 6.46
CA ILE A 100 8.86 -9.38 5.07
C ILE A 100 9.99 -10.32 4.66
N LEU A 101 11.04 -10.44 5.48
CA LEU A 101 12.18 -11.32 5.21
C LEU A 101 11.78 -12.81 5.15
N GLN A 102 10.80 -13.24 5.96
CA GLN A 102 10.26 -14.60 5.88
C GLN A 102 9.59 -14.87 4.53
N LEU A 103 8.74 -13.96 4.06
CA LEU A 103 8.06 -14.09 2.76
C LEU A 103 9.07 -14.11 1.60
N GLU A 104 10.11 -13.27 1.67
CA GLU A 104 11.17 -13.24 0.64
C GLU A 104 11.99 -14.53 0.61
N ARG A 105 12.31 -15.11 1.77
CA ARG A 105 13.00 -16.42 1.83
C ARG A 105 12.18 -17.56 1.22
N LEU A 106 10.86 -17.40 1.16
CA LEU A 106 9.96 -18.32 0.47
C LEU A 106 9.84 -18.03 -1.03
N GLY A 107 10.63 -17.09 -1.56
CA GLY A 107 10.65 -16.72 -2.97
C GLY A 107 9.49 -15.84 -3.41
N LEU A 108 8.72 -15.26 -2.47
CA LEU A 108 7.60 -14.37 -2.79
C LEU A 108 8.10 -12.92 -2.94
N PRO A 109 7.76 -12.22 -4.03
CA PRO A 109 8.14 -10.83 -4.19
C PRO A 109 7.34 -9.93 -3.26
N VAL A 110 8.04 -9.14 -2.43
CA VAL A 110 7.43 -8.22 -1.46
C VAL A 110 7.91 -6.79 -1.69
N TYR A 111 7.00 -5.93 -2.15
CA TYR A 111 7.26 -4.50 -2.28
C TYR A 111 6.76 -3.75 -1.04
N VAL A 112 7.64 -2.98 -0.40
CA VAL A 112 7.32 -2.22 0.82
C VAL A 112 7.20 -0.73 0.51
N THR A 113 6.05 -0.15 0.84
CA THR A 113 5.85 1.30 0.88
C THR A 113 6.33 1.88 2.20
N ASN A 114 6.75 3.14 2.20
CA ASN A 114 7.23 3.85 3.37
C ASN A 114 6.95 5.36 3.29
N PRO A 115 5.67 5.79 3.13
CA PRO A 115 5.33 7.20 3.08
C PRO A 115 5.38 7.82 4.48
N SER A 116 6.15 8.89 4.64
CA SER A 116 6.19 9.69 5.89
C SER A 116 5.33 10.95 5.84
N ASP A 117 4.91 11.37 4.64
CA ASP A 117 4.10 12.57 4.41
C ASP A 117 3.10 12.36 3.25
N THR A 118 2.20 13.32 3.03
CA THR A 118 1.15 13.26 2.01
C THR A 118 1.74 13.16 0.61
N ARG A 119 2.87 13.83 0.36
CA ARG A 119 3.62 13.71 -0.90
C ARG A 119 4.17 12.30 -1.08
N GLY A 120 4.67 11.70 0.00
CA GLY A 120 5.10 10.31 0.07
C GLY A 120 3.95 9.37 -0.29
N VAL A 121 2.76 9.58 0.27
CA VAL A 121 1.56 8.78 -0.08
C VAL A 121 1.24 8.88 -1.57
N LEU A 122 1.26 10.09 -2.15
CA LEU A 122 1.04 10.28 -3.59
C LEU A 122 2.11 9.55 -4.43
N LYS A 123 3.37 9.57 -3.98
CA LYS A 123 4.46 8.84 -4.63
C LYS A 123 4.26 7.32 -4.53
N SER A 124 3.85 6.81 -3.38
CA SER A 124 3.56 5.39 -3.20
C SER A 124 2.43 4.92 -4.11
N ILE A 125 1.40 5.74 -4.34
CA ILE A 125 0.32 5.43 -5.29
C ILE A 125 0.89 5.27 -6.72
N LEU A 126 1.83 6.13 -7.13
CA LEU A 126 2.46 6.02 -8.45
C LEU A 126 3.26 4.72 -8.57
N HIS A 127 4.09 4.39 -7.58
CA HIS A 127 4.87 3.14 -7.58
C HIS A 127 3.97 1.90 -7.56
N ILE A 128 2.93 1.89 -6.71
CA ILE A 128 1.93 0.80 -6.68
C ILE A 128 1.23 0.66 -8.03
N GLY A 129 1.02 1.77 -8.75
CA GLY A 129 0.42 1.76 -10.08
C GLY A 129 1.36 1.27 -11.18
N GLU A 130 2.66 1.54 -11.08
CA GLU A 130 3.67 1.15 -12.06
C GLU A 130 3.81 -0.37 -12.19
N ILE A 131 3.96 -1.06 -11.06
CA ILE A 131 4.19 -2.52 -11.01
C ILE A 131 3.12 -3.33 -11.78
N PRO A 132 1.80 -3.11 -11.60
CA PRO A 132 0.73 -3.80 -12.33
C PRO A 132 0.33 -3.15 -13.66
N ARG A 133 1.13 -2.20 -14.18
CA ARG A 133 0.88 -1.43 -15.41
C ARG A 133 -0.44 -0.66 -15.38
N GLN A 134 -0.64 0.11 -14.31
CA GLN A 134 -1.79 0.98 -14.04
C GLN A 134 -1.38 2.46 -13.86
N GLU A 135 -0.27 2.87 -14.48
CA GLU A 135 0.33 4.21 -14.40
C GLU A 135 -0.70 5.30 -14.72
N LYS A 136 -1.55 5.08 -15.73
CA LYS A 136 -2.60 6.02 -16.13
C LYS A 136 -3.65 6.21 -15.03
N ASN A 137 -4.08 5.14 -14.37
CA ASN A 137 -5.07 5.23 -13.28
C ASN A 137 -4.44 5.84 -12.03
N ALA A 138 -3.18 5.49 -11.73
CA ALA A 138 -2.44 6.09 -10.63
C ALA A 138 -2.23 7.60 -10.83
N GLY A 139 -1.84 8.03 -12.02
CA GLY A 139 -1.69 9.46 -12.34
C GLY A 139 -3.00 10.23 -12.17
N LYS A 140 -4.13 9.68 -12.62
CA LYS A 140 -5.47 10.29 -12.40
C LYS A 140 -5.82 10.39 -10.92
N LEU A 141 -5.55 9.33 -10.15
CA LEU A 141 -5.81 9.29 -8.71
C LEU A 141 -4.97 10.33 -7.99
N VAL A 142 -3.67 10.41 -8.28
CA VAL A 142 -2.75 11.40 -7.71
C VAL A 142 -3.20 12.82 -8.01
N VAL A 143 -3.57 13.13 -9.26
CA VAL A 143 -4.09 14.46 -9.63
C VAL A 143 -5.35 14.80 -8.81
N THR A 144 -6.23 13.82 -8.62
CA THR A 144 -7.47 14.01 -7.85
C THR A 144 -7.18 14.27 -6.36
N LEU A 145 -6.27 13.50 -5.77
CA LEU A 145 -5.88 13.66 -4.37
C LEU A 145 -5.10 14.95 -4.14
N GLN A 146 -4.19 15.32 -5.04
CA GLN A 146 -3.47 16.59 -4.97
C GLN A 146 -4.43 17.78 -4.97
N LYS A 147 -5.42 17.78 -5.89
CA LYS A 147 -6.47 18.83 -5.90
C LYS A 147 -7.25 18.91 -4.59
N ARG A 148 -7.49 17.78 -3.92
CA ARG A 148 -8.15 17.77 -2.59
C ARG A 148 -7.25 18.36 -1.51
N LEU A 149 -5.96 18.02 -1.50
CA LEU A 149 -4.98 18.59 -0.58
C LEU A 149 -4.84 20.10 -0.78
N ASP A 150 -4.74 20.56 -2.03
CA ASP A 150 -4.64 21.98 -2.37
C ASP A 150 -5.88 22.74 -1.91
N ARG A 151 -7.07 22.15 -2.08
CA ARG A 151 -8.33 22.74 -1.63
C ARG A 151 -8.38 22.90 -0.11
N VAL A 152 -8.03 21.86 0.64
CA VAL A 152 -7.99 21.92 2.11
C VAL A 152 -6.99 22.98 2.56
N THR A 153 -5.78 22.96 1.99
CA THR A 153 -4.72 23.94 2.29
C THR A 153 -5.18 25.37 2.04
N ALA A 154 -5.85 25.64 0.91
CA ALA A 154 -6.37 26.96 0.59
C ALA A 154 -7.47 27.42 1.57
N GLN A 155 -8.29 26.49 2.07
CA GLN A 155 -9.37 26.78 3.04
C GLN A 155 -8.84 27.02 4.46
N THR A 156 -7.71 26.43 4.83
CA THR A 156 -7.18 26.46 6.21
C THR A 156 -6.00 27.40 6.41
N ARG A 157 -5.28 27.82 5.35
CA ARG A 157 -4.03 28.61 5.46
C ARG A 157 -4.09 29.86 6.34
N HIS A 158 -5.25 30.51 6.40
CA HIS A 158 -5.48 31.77 7.13
C HIS A 158 -6.34 31.57 8.40
N LYS A 159 -6.56 30.31 8.81
CA LYS A 159 -7.32 29.96 10.02
C LYS A 159 -6.36 29.80 11.20
N ASN A 160 -6.89 30.02 12.40
CA ASN A 160 -6.16 29.71 13.63
C ASN A 160 -5.82 28.20 13.68
N LYS A 161 -4.62 27.86 14.10
CA LYS A 161 -4.15 26.48 14.27
C LYS A 161 -4.32 26.06 15.73
N PRO A 162 -5.41 25.36 16.09
CA PRO A 162 -5.59 24.90 17.47
C PRO A 162 -4.51 23.88 17.83
N ARG A 163 -4.16 23.82 19.11
CA ARG A 163 -3.29 22.75 19.61
C ARG A 163 -4.10 21.45 19.68
N VAL A 164 -3.63 20.43 19.00
CA VAL A 164 -4.29 19.11 18.93
C VAL A 164 -3.41 18.06 19.61
N PHE A 165 -4.05 17.20 20.40
CA PHE A 165 -3.47 15.95 20.88
C PHE A 165 -4.20 14.80 20.19
N PHE A 166 -3.49 14.02 19.36
CA PHE A 166 -4.08 12.91 18.61
C PHE A 166 -3.77 11.59 19.32
N GLN A 167 -4.73 11.06 20.09
CA GLN A 167 -4.54 9.85 20.87
C GLN A 167 -4.76 8.59 20.02
N LEU A 168 -3.71 7.80 19.85
CA LEU A 168 -3.72 6.51 19.16
C LEU A 168 -3.90 5.33 20.12
N GLY A 169 -3.20 5.37 21.25
CA GLY A 169 -3.21 4.32 22.26
C GLY A 169 -3.95 4.74 23.52
N LEU A 170 -4.68 3.81 24.12
CA LEU A 170 -5.33 4.00 25.41
C LEU A 170 -4.34 3.71 26.55
N GLU A 171 -3.76 2.51 26.58
CA GLU A 171 -2.78 2.08 27.59
C GLU A 171 -1.64 1.25 26.94
N PRO A 172 -0.38 1.74 26.94
CA PRO A 172 0.02 3.10 27.33
C PRO A 172 -0.62 4.16 26.42
N ILE A 173 -0.70 5.40 26.90
CA ILE A 173 -1.10 6.52 26.05
C ILE A 173 -0.05 6.68 24.95
N VAL A 174 -0.47 6.57 23.70
CA VAL A 174 0.36 6.76 22.50
C VAL A 174 -0.22 7.89 21.67
N THR A 175 0.63 8.77 21.15
CA THR A 175 0.24 9.86 20.24
C THR A 175 1.15 9.93 19.02
N ALA A 176 0.73 10.66 18.00
CA ALA A 176 1.53 10.91 16.81
C ALA A 176 2.68 11.89 17.13
N GLY A 177 3.92 11.42 16.98
CA GLY A 177 5.11 12.25 17.09
C GLY A 177 5.33 13.15 15.87
N GLY A 178 6.22 14.14 16.01
CA GLY A 178 6.66 14.98 14.90
C GLY A 178 7.28 14.16 13.76
N GLY A 179 7.04 14.58 12.52
CA GLY A 179 7.55 13.90 11.32
C GLY A 179 6.76 12.66 10.89
N THR A 180 5.64 12.36 11.54
CA THR A 180 4.69 11.32 11.11
C THR A 180 3.66 11.89 10.14
N LEU A 181 3.09 11.02 9.30
CA LEU A 181 1.98 11.38 8.40
C LEU A 181 0.79 11.96 9.18
N ILE A 182 0.47 11.41 10.36
CA ILE A 182 -0.62 11.91 11.20
C ILE A 182 -0.31 13.34 11.67
N ASN A 183 0.92 13.62 12.12
CA ASN A 183 1.33 14.96 12.55
C ASN A 183 1.33 15.99 11.41
N GLU A 184 1.51 15.57 10.16
CA GLU A 184 1.46 16.48 9.01
C GLU A 184 0.03 16.99 8.72
N VAL A 185 -0.99 16.16 8.98
CA VAL A 185 -2.38 16.44 8.59
C VAL A 185 -3.25 17.05 9.69
N ILE A 186 -2.73 17.16 10.92
CA ILE A 186 -3.40 17.78 12.08
C ILE A 186 -2.84 19.17 12.37
#